data_AF-A0A842ME19-F1
#
_entry.id   AF-A0A842ME19-F1
#
_cell.length_a   1.000
_cell.length_b   1.000
_cell.length_c   1.000
_cell.angle_alpha   90.00
_cell.angle_beta   90.00
_cell.angle_gamma   90.00
#
_symmetry.space_group_name_H-M   'P 1'
#
loop_
_entity.id
_entity.type
_entity.pdbx_description
1 polymer ?
#
loop_
_entity_poly.entity_id
_entity_poly.type
_entity_poly.pdbx_seq_one_letter_code
_entity_poly.pdbx_strand_id
1 'polypeptide(L)'
;MLFANSLPSEDLQQSLAHVLRFLHRRGRGDYRIVAADRRAESIADAIIRGEPVEISTDGMSPLEISALRCVMGIPRGMVASYRDIASQLGNPGLARFVGNVMSKNPFPLVVPCHRVIRSDMSLGGFGYGGLEKRRLLEGEGIEIKDGKVRERHRLARGK
;
A
#
# COMPACT_ATOMS: atom_id res chain seq x y z
N MET A 1 -12.14 11.78 -5.89
CA MET A 1 -11.06 12.10 -4.93
C MET A 1 -11.09 11.09 -3.80
N LEU A 2 -9.94 10.52 -3.43
CA LEU A 2 -9.77 9.59 -2.32
C LEU A 2 -8.78 10.22 -1.33
N PHE A 3 -9.08 10.22 -0.03
CA PHE A 3 -8.28 10.86 1.03
C PHE A 3 -7.58 9.79 1.90
N ALA A 4 -6.34 10.04 2.34
CA ALA A 4 -5.58 9.16 3.23
C ALA A 4 -5.34 9.83 4.61
N ASN A 5 -5.46 9.06 5.70
CA ASN A 5 -5.46 9.54 7.10
C ASN A 5 -4.07 9.58 7.78
N SER A 6 -3.80 10.70 8.48
CA SER A 6 -2.98 10.97 9.69
C SER A 6 -1.52 10.47 9.83
N LEU A 7 -0.70 11.36 10.43
CA LEU A 7 0.77 11.37 10.55
C LEU A 7 1.48 10.08 11.05
N PRO A 8 2.62 9.69 10.44
CA PRO A 8 3.53 8.60 10.85
C PRO A 8 4.37 8.75 12.14
N SER A 9 4.78 7.60 12.73
CA SER A 9 5.91 7.47 13.67
C SER A 9 7.29 7.61 12.97
N GLU A 10 8.38 7.85 13.73
CA GLU A 10 9.76 7.99 13.19
C GLU A 10 10.22 6.79 12.34
N ASP A 11 9.90 5.56 12.74
CA ASP A 11 10.20 4.35 11.96
C ASP A 11 9.51 4.37 10.59
N LEU A 12 8.28 4.86 10.55
CA LEU A 12 7.55 5.01 9.31
C LEU A 12 8.18 6.13 8.46
N GLN A 13 8.64 7.25 9.04
CA GLN A 13 9.43 8.25 8.29
C GLN A 13 10.70 7.67 7.65
N GLN A 14 11.41 6.78 8.36
CA GLN A 14 12.64 6.17 7.83
C GLN A 14 12.36 5.16 6.71
N SER A 15 11.29 4.36 6.84
CA SER A 15 10.82 3.49 5.75
C SER A 15 10.24 4.30 4.57
N LEU A 16 9.54 5.41 4.82
CA LEU A 16 9.10 6.37 3.78
C LEU A 16 10.32 6.86 2.98
N ALA A 17 11.36 7.36 3.66
CA ALA A 17 12.58 7.84 3.02
C ALA A 17 13.30 6.74 2.22
N HIS A 18 13.32 5.48 2.71
CA HIS A 18 13.89 4.36 1.97
C HIS A 18 13.12 4.11 0.67
N VAL A 19 11.78 4.04 0.75
CA VAL A 19 10.90 3.77 -0.39
C VAL A 19 11.04 4.86 -1.45
N LEU A 20 11.04 6.14 -1.05
CA LEU A 20 11.20 7.27 -1.96
C LEU A 20 12.55 7.24 -2.68
N ARG A 21 13.65 6.93 -1.96
CA ARG A 21 14.98 6.76 -2.56
C ARG A 21 15.05 5.59 -3.55
N PHE A 22 14.33 4.51 -3.28
CA PHE A 22 14.27 3.36 -4.17
C PHE A 22 13.54 3.69 -5.49
N LEU A 23 12.42 4.41 -5.41
CA LEU A 23 11.67 4.87 -6.59
C LEU A 23 12.54 5.75 -7.51
N HIS A 24 13.28 6.69 -6.92
CA HIS A 24 14.17 7.59 -7.64
C HIS A 24 15.26 6.85 -8.44
N ARG A 25 15.85 5.78 -7.88
CA ARG A 25 16.95 5.04 -8.52
C ARG A 25 16.53 4.15 -9.70
N ARG A 26 15.26 3.76 -9.82
CA ARG A 26 14.83 2.77 -10.81
C ARG A 26 14.38 3.34 -12.16
N GLY A 27 14.42 4.65 -12.37
CA GLY A 27 14.01 5.27 -13.64
C GLY A 27 12.58 4.94 -14.07
N ARG A 28 11.74 4.43 -13.16
CA ARG A 28 10.31 4.18 -13.42
C ARG A 28 9.56 5.49 -13.22
N GLY A 29 9.77 6.43 -14.13
CA GLY A 29 9.49 7.85 -13.93
C GLY A 29 8.76 8.57 -15.06
N ASP A 30 8.10 7.86 -15.98
CA ASP A 30 7.21 8.49 -16.99
C ASP A 30 5.74 8.50 -16.55
N TYR A 31 5.50 8.70 -15.25
CA TYR A 31 4.15 8.91 -14.73
C TYR A 31 4.12 10.29 -14.08
N ARG A 32 3.46 11.24 -14.75
CA ARG A 32 3.25 12.59 -14.24
C ARG A 32 2.41 12.50 -12.97
N ILE A 33 3.06 12.53 -11.81
CA ILE A 33 2.40 12.94 -10.58
C ILE A 33 2.21 14.44 -10.74
N VAL A 34 1.00 14.87 -11.09
CA VAL A 34 0.63 16.29 -11.11
C VAL A 34 0.37 16.69 -9.66
N ALA A 35 1.43 16.68 -8.85
CA ALA A 35 1.45 17.57 -7.71
C ALA A 35 1.64 18.97 -8.29
N ALA A 36 0.90 19.94 -7.77
CA ALA A 36 1.14 21.36 -8.05
C ALA A 36 2.56 21.82 -7.65
N ASP A 37 3.43 20.93 -7.13
CA ASP A 37 4.84 21.23 -6.93
C ASP A 37 5.75 20.00 -7.12
N ARG A 38 6.90 20.21 -7.77
CA ARG A 38 7.72 19.16 -8.42
C ARG A 38 8.75 18.48 -7.50
N ARG A 39 8.38 18.00 -6.30
CA ARG A 39 9.33 17.24 -5.44
C ARG A 39 8.68 16.01 -4.81
N ALA A 40 9.37 14.87 -4.81
CA ALA A 40 8.95 13.66 -4.10
C ALA A 40 8.70 13.92 -2.59
N GLU A 41 9.40 14.89 -2.01
CA GLU A 41 9.18 15.42 -0.66
C GLU A 41 7.78 16.04 -0.51
N SER A 42 7.27 16.78 -1.52
CA SER A 42 5.94 17.41 -1.46
C SER A 42 4.79 16.40 -1.42
N ILE A 43 4.95 15.23 -2.06
CA ILE A 43 3.94 14.17 -2.04
C ILE A 43 3.98 13.44 -0.70
N ALA A 44 5.17 13.15 -0.18
CA ALA A 44 5.33 12.57 1.15
C ALA A 44 4.71 13.51 2.21
N ASP A 45 4.97 14.81 2.12
CA ASP A 45 4.40 15.83 2.98
C ASP A 45 2.88 15.94 2.84
N ALA A 46 2.34 15.88 1.62
CA ALA A 46 0.90 15.86 1.38
C ALA A 46 0.24 14.64 2.05
N ILE A 47 0.82 13.44 1.90
CA ILE A 47 0.34 12.21 2.57
C ILE A 47 0.40 12.37 4.10
N ILE A 48 1.53 12.88 4.60
CA ILE A 48 1.79 13.15 6.02
C ILE A 48 0.72 14.12 6.57
N ARG A 49 0.35 15.16 5.81
CA ARG A 49 -0.66 16.17 6.16
C ARG A 49 -2.10 15.75 5.89
N GLY A 50 -2.33 14.58 5.30
CA GLY A 50 -3.67 14.09 4.94
C GLY A 50 -4.29 14.83 3.74
N GLU A 51 -3.49 15.50 2.93
CA GLU A 51 -3.93 16.21 1.74
C GLU A 51 -4.24 15.21 0.61
N PRO A 52 -5.26 15.47 -0.23
CA PRO A 52 -5.59 14.60 -1.35
C PRO A 52 -4.46 14.57 -2.38
N VAL A 53 -4.04 13.36 -2.77
CA VAL A 53 -3.04 13.12 -3.82
C VAL A 53 -3.73 12.55 -5.05
N GLU A 54 -3.55 13.19 -6.21
CA GLU A 54 -4.02 12.65 -7.48
C GLU A 54 -3.05 11.59 -8.01
N ILE A 55 -3.62 10.45 -8.41
CA ILE A 55 -2.90 9.32 -8.96
C ILE A 55 -3.31 9.17 -10.42
N SER A 56 -2.36 9.33 -11.36
CA SER A 56 -2.61 8.97 -12.76
C SER A 56 -2.80 7.46 -12.88
N THR A 57 -3.81 7.05 -13.65
CA THR A 57 -4.14 5.66 -13.97
C THR A 57 -3.85 5.32 -15.43
N ASP A 58 -3.03 6.12 -16.12
CA ASP A 58 -2.73 5.92 -17.53
C ASP A 58 -2.10 4.54 -17.77
N GLY A 59 -2.62 3.80 -18.75
CA GLY A 59 -2.16 2.45 -19.07
C GLY A 59 -2.60 1.35 -18.08
N MET A 60 -3.42 1.66 -17.07
CA MET A 60 -4.01 0.65 -16.18
C MET A 60 -5.39 0.21 -16.68
N SER A 61 -5.67 -1.08 -16.53
CA SER A 61 -7.01 -1.63 -16.79
C SER A 61 -8.01 -1.23 -15.68
N PRO A 62 -9.32 -1.21 -15.98
CA PRO A 62 -10.35 -0.94 -14.96
C PRO A 62 -10.28 -1.87 -13.74
N LEU A 63 -9.87 -3.13 -13.95
CA LEU A 63 -9.73 -4.11 -12.87
C LEU A 63 -8.51 -3.81 -11.97
N GLU A 64 -7.40 -3.34 -12.54
CA GLU A 64 -6.23 -2.89 -11.77
C GLU A 64 -6.58 -1.67 -10.92
N ILE A 65 -7.27 -0.69 -11.50
CA ILE A 65 -7.75 0.51 -10.79
C ILE A 65 -8.67 0.10 -9.63
N SER A 66 -9.58 -0.83 -9.88
CA SER A 66 -10.50 -1.33 -8.85
C SER A 66 -9.76 -2.03 -7.71
N ALA A 67 -8.73 -2.83 -8.01
CA ALA A 67 -7.90 -3.47 -7.01
C ALA A 67 -7.14 -2.44 -6.15
N LEU A 68 -6.57 -1.39 -6.75
CA LEU A 68 -5.91 -0.31 -6.03
C LEU A 68 -6.89 0.42 -5.10
N ARG A 69 -8.11 0.70 -5.56
CA ARG A 69 -9.17 1.33 -4.74
C ARG A 69 -9.55 0.50 -3.52
N CYS A 70 -9.73 -0.82 -3.68
CA CYS A 70 -9.99 -1.72 -2.55
C CYS A 70 -8.87 -1.65 -1.51
N VAL A 71 -7.61 -1.60 -1.95
CA VAL A 71 -6.45 -1.54 -1.06
C VAL A 71 -6.33 -0.20 -0.35
N MET A 72 -6.69 0.91 -1.00
CA MET A 72 -6.77 2.23 -0.35
C MET A 72 -7.79 2.27 0.80
N GLY A 73 -8.83 1.42 0.74
CA GLY A 73 -9.83 1.29 1.81
C GLY A 73 -9.35 0.56 3.06
N ILE A 74 -8.15 -0.03 3.08
CA ILE A 74 -7.63 -0.73 4.26
C ILE A 74 -7.15 0.31 5.29
N PRO A 75 -7.78 0.40 6.48
CA PRO A 75 -7.38 1.37 7.50
C PRO A 75 -5.95 1.14 8.02
N ARG A 76 -5.33 2.19 8.56
CA ARG A 76 -4.08 2.08 9.33
C ARG A 76 -4.27 1.09 10.47
N GLY A 77 -3.27 0.24 10.72
CA GLY A 77 -3.32 -0.74 11.79
C GLY A 77 -4.11 -2.01 11.45
N MET A 78 -4.64 -2.10 10.22
CA MET A 78 -5.38 -3.25 9.71
C MET A 78 -4.73 -3.83 8.45
N VAL A 79 -4.99 -5.11 8.18
CA VAL A 79 -4.51 -5.84 7.00
C VAL A 79 -5.64 -6.58 6.30
N ALA A 80 -5.50 -6.78 5.00
CA ALA A 80 -6.37 -7.66 4.22
C ALA A 80 -5.52 -8.68 3.47
N SER A 81 -6.04 -9.88 3.22
CA SER A 81 -5.32 -10.83 2.37
C SER A 81 -5.54 -10.56 0.88
N TYR A 82 -4.64 -11.04 0.02
CA TYR A 82 -4.86 -11.00 -1.43
C TYR A 82 -6.20 -11.61 -1.85
N ARG A 83 -6.66 -12.66 -1.13
CA ARG A 83 -7.97 -13.28 -1.35
C ARG A 83 -9.11 -12.38 -0.89
N ASP A 84 -8.96 -11.63 0.20
CA ASP A 84 -10.00 -10.71 0.67
C ASP A 84 -10.23 -9.60 -0.37
N ILE A 85 -9.15 -9.02 -0.91
CA ILE A 85 -9.24 -8.04 -2.02
C ILE A 85 -9.85 -8.68 -3.27
N ALA A 86 -9.40 -9.86 -3.67
CA ALA A 86 -9.97 -10.57 -4.81
C ALA A 86 -11.48 -10.85 -4.64
N SER A 87 -11.92 -11.15 -3.42
CA SER A 87 -13.34 -11.37 -3.11
C SER A 87 -14.15 -10.07 -3.23
N GLN A 88 -13.60 -8.93 -2.81
CA GLN A 88 -14.24 -7.61 -3.02
C GLN A 88 -14.34 -7.24 -4.51
N LEU A 89 -13.44 -7.74 -5.36
CA LEU A 89 -13.51 -7.61 -6.82
C LEU A 89 -14.50 -8.59 -7.46
N GLY A 90 -15.25 -9.37 -6.66
CA GLY A 90 -16.26 -10.32 -7.13
C GLY A 90 -15.72 -11.70 -7.53
N ASN A 91 -14.41 -11.95 -7.42
CA ASN A 91 -13.82 -13.25 -7.76
C ASN A 91 -12.60 -13.60 -6.88
N PRO A 92 -12.76 -14.49 -5.87
CA PRO A 92 -11.66 -14.93 -5.00
C PRO A 92 -10.45 -15.55 -5.74
N GLY A 93 -10.65 -16.04 -6.97
CA GLY A 93 -9.60 -16.56 -7.85
C GLY A 93 -8.60 -15.51 -8.34
N LEU A 94 -8.92 -14.21 -8.21
CA LEU A 94 -8.05 -13.10 -8.61
C LEU A 94 -6.88 -12.85 -7.65
N ALA A 95 -6.67 -13.65 -6.61
CA ALA A 95 -5.63 -13.40 -5.61
C ALA A 95 -4.21 -13.24 -6.22
N ARG A 96 -3.86 -14.03 -7.24
CA ARG A 96 -2.57 -13.88 -7.96
C ARG A 96 -2.51 -12.58 -8.79
N PHE A 97 -3.63 -12.23 -9.43
CA PHE A 97 -3.75 -10.96 -10.14
C PHE A 97 -3.55 -9.79 -9.17
N VAL A 98 -4.22 -9.78 -8.01
CA VAL A 98 -4.01 -8.75 -6.96
C VAL A 98 -2.54 -8.69 -6.55
N GLY A 99 -1.89 -9.84 -6.33
CA GLY A 99 -0.45 -9.89 -6.03
C GLY A 99 0.41 -9.20 -7.09
N ASN A 100 0.10 -9.40 -8.38
CA ASN A 100 0.78 -8.74 -9.49
C ASN A 100 0.52 -7.23 -9.54
N VAL A 101 -0.72 -6.79 -9.24
CA VAL A 101 -1.01 -5.34 -9.13
C VAL A 101 -0.21 -4.73 -7.98
N MET A 102 -0.16 -5.39 -6.83
CA MET A 102 0.58 -4.91 -5.66
C MET A 102 2.10 -4.87 -5.89
N SER A 103 2.66 -5.82 -6.64
CA SER A 103 4.10 -5.85 -6.95
C SER A 103 4.50 -4.77 -7.96
N LYS A 104 3.55 -4.33 -8.79
CA LYS A 104 3.72 -3.24 -9.75
C LYS A 104 3.28 -1.88 -9.20
N ASN A 105 2.78 -1.80 -7.95
CA ASN A 105 2.27 -0.57 -7.37
C ASN A 105 3.32 0.56 -7.48
N PRO A 106 3.07 1.58 -8.32
CA PRO A 106 4.00 2.67 -8.53
C PRO A 106 3.96 3.71 -7.39
N PHE A 107 2.94 3.64 -6.52
CA PHE A 107 2.70 4.59 -5.43
C PHE A 107 2.71 3.85 -4.08
N PRO A 108 3.87 3.33 -3.66
CA PRO A 108 3.97 2.75 -2.33
C PRO A 108 3.57 3.82 -1.31
N LEU A 109 2.78 3.41 -0.30
CA LEU A 109 2.32 4.20 0.85
C LEU A 109 1.09 5.08 0.58
N VAL A 110 0.92 5.66 -0.61
CA VAL A 110 -0.38 6.26 -1.01
C VAL A 110 -1.41 5.14 -1.19
N VAL A 111 -1.03 4.12 -1.96
CA VAL A 111 -1.73 2.85 -1.97
C VAL A 111 -1.01 1.94 -0.97
N PRO A 112 -1.63 1.58 0.17
CA PRO A 112 -0.95 0.90 1.26
C PRO A 112 -0.79 -0.60 0.97
N CYS A 113 -0.08 -0.95 -0.10
CA CYS A 113 0.10 -2.33 -0.55
C CYS A 113 0.88 -3.19 0.46
N HIS A 114 1.60 -2.58 1.40
CA HIS A 114 2.21 -3.28 2.54
C HIS A 114 1.15 -3.87 3.49
N ARG A 115 -0.08 -3.35 3.53
CA ARG A 115 -1.21 -3.90 4.29
C ARG A 115 -1.86 -5.13 3.64
N VAL A 116 -1.46 -5.49 2.42
CA VAL A 116 -1.97 -6.69 1.74
C VAL A 116 -1.05 -7.87 2.00
N ILE A 117 -1.54 -8.91 2.67
CA ILE A 117 -0.74 -10.06 3.13
C ILE A 117 -1.30 -11.40 2.63
N ARG A 118 -0.65 -12.52 3.00
CA ARG A 118 -1.16 -13.85 2.67
C ARG A 118 -2.35 -14.21 3.58
N SER A 119 -3.21 -15.11 3.11
CA SER A 119 -4.42 -15.50 3.85
C SER A 119 -4.12 -16.21 5.17
N ASP A 120 -2.94 -16.83 5.30
CA ASP A 120 -2.41 -17.48 6.51
C ASP A 120 -1.75 -16.50 7.51
N MET A 121 -1.95 -15.20 7.29
CA MET A 121 -1.41 -14.07 8.06
C MET A 121 0.10 -13.86 7.97
N SER A 122 0.82 -14.64 7.17
CA SER A 122 2.22 -14.34 6.87
C SER A 122 2.34 -13.13 5.93
N LEU A 123 3.43 -12.37 6.06
CA LEU A 123 3.59 -11.08 5.38
C LEU A 123 3.53 -11.21 3.85
N GLY A 124 4.07 -12.30 3.28
CA GLY A 124 4.22 -12.44 1.83
C GLY A 124 5.23 -11.46 1.23
N GLY A 125 5.18 -11.30 -0.10
CA GLY A 125 6.11 -10.46 -0.84
C GLY A 125 5.84 -8.96 -0.71
N PHE A 126 6.89 -8.16 -0.91
CA PHE A 126 6.84 -6.71 -1.05
C PHE A 126 7.87 -6.25 -2.08
N GLY A 127 7.47 -5.35 -2.99
CA GLY A 127 8.37 -4.85 -4.04
C GLY A 127 9.63 -4.14 -3.52
N TYR A 128 9.60 -3.71 -2.24
CA TYR A 128 10.69 -3.01 -1.56
C TYR A 128 11.36 -3.86 -0.46
N GLY A 129 11.05 -5.17 -0.40
CA GLY A 129 11.67 -6.12 0.52
C GLY A 129 10.84 -6.41 1.79
N GLY A 130 10.99 -7.63 2.31
CA GLY A 130 10.19 -8.11 3.46
C GLY A 130 10.45 -7.35 4.77
N LEU A 131 11.68 -6.85 4.97
CA LEU A 131 12.04 -6.06 6.15
C LEU A 131 11.29 -4.72 6.19
N GLU A 132 11.23 -4.01 5.05
CA GLU A 132 10.50 -2.73 4.98
C GLU A 132 9.00 -2.94 5.17
N LYS A 133 8.42 -4.01 4.59
CA LYS A 133 7.01 -4.34 4.85
C LYS A 133 6.73 -4.54 6.33
N ARG A 134 7.60 -5.26 7.03
CA ARG A 134 7.49 -5.45 8.48
C ARG A 134 7.53 -4.13 9.23
N ARG A 135 8.54 -3.28 8.97
CA ARG A 135 8.69 -1.97 9.64
C ARG A 135 7.48 -1.08 9.43
N LEU A 136 6.95 -1.02 8.20
CA LEU A 136 5.75 -0.24 7.89
C LEU A 136 4.54 -0.74 8.68
N LEU A 137 4.33 -2.06 8.76
CA LEU A 137 3.23 -2.65 9.53
C LEU A 137 3.39 -2.39 11.04
N GLU A 138 4.57 -2.65 11.60
CA GLU A 138 4.87 -2.43 13.02
C GLU A 138 4.74 -0.95 13.40
N GLY A 139 5.20 -0.04 12.54
CA GLY A 139 5.03 1.41 12.71
C GLY A 139 3.56 1.87 12.66
N GLU A 140 2.67 1.08 12.05
CA GLU A 140 1.21 1.27 12.10
C GLU A 140 0.54 0.65 13.34
N GLY A 141 1.32 0.07 14.25
CA GLY A 141 0.81 -0.60 15.45
C GLY A 141 0.38 -2.05 15.21
N ILE A 142 0.78 -2.66 14.08
CA ILE A 142 0.45 -4.05 13.77
C ILE A 142 1.45 -4.97 14.45
N GLU A 143 0.96 -5.82 15.36
CA GLU A 143 1.82 -6.82 16.00
C GLU A 143 2.05 -8.02 15.07
N ILE A 144 3.32 -8.39 14.94
CA ILE A 144 3.77 -9.55 14.17
C ILE A 144 4.48 -10.51 15.12
N LYS A 145 3.96 -11.73 15.23
CA LYS A 145 4.55 -12.82 16.04
C LYS A 145 4.84 -14.02 15.15
N ASP A 146 6.02 -14.62 15.28
CA ASP A 146 6.43 -15.81 14.52
C ASP A 146 6.28 -15.63 12.98
N GLY A 147 6.57 -14.41 12.50
CA GLY A 147 6.45 -14.06 11.08
C GLY A 147 5.02 -13.87 10.57
N LYS A 148 4.02 -13.83 11.46
CA LYS A 148 2.60 -13.65 11.13
C LYS A 148 1.98 -12.46 11.85
N VAL A 149 1.14 -11.73 11.14
CA VAL A 149 0.31 -10.68 11.72
C VAL A 149 -0.74 -11.31 12.65
N ARG A 150 -0.99 -10.70 13.81
CA ARG A 150 -2.02 -11.18 14.74
C ARG A 150 -3.42 -10.97 14.15
N GLU A 151 -4.31 -11.93 14.37
CA GLU A 151 -5.66 -11.97 13.75
C GLU A 151 -6.52 -10.73 14.04
N ARG A 152 -6.34 -10.10 15.20
CA ARG A 152 -7.07 -8.86 15.55
C ARG A 152 -6.79 -7.68 14.61
N HIS A 153 -5.71 -7.71 13.83
CA HIS A 153 -5.41 -6.71 12.81
C HIS A 153 -6.05 -7.04 11.46
N ARG A 154 -6.69 -8.21 11.29
CA ARG A 154 -7.39 -8.51 10.03
C ARG A 154 -8.60 -7.59 9.91
N LEU A 155 -8.71 -6.91 8.77
CA LEU A 155 -9.89 -6.17 8.38
C LEU A 155 -11.10 -7.10 8.35
N ALA A 156 -12.12 -6.78 9.14
CA ALA A 156 -13.38 -7.52 9.15
C ALA A 156 -13.96 -7.55 7.73
N ARG A 157 -14.39 -8.73 7.29
CA ARG A 157 -15.08 -8.86 6.00
C ARG A 157 -16.44 -8.16 6.14
N GLY A 158 -16.63 -7.06 5.41
CA GLY A 158 -17.96 -6.48 5.24
C GLY A 158 -18.90 -7.55 4.70
N LYS A 159 -20.07 -7.68 5.32
CA LYS A 159 -21.17 -8.53 4.82
C LYS A 159 -21.73 -7.97 3.53
#